data_AF-A0A094XAQ9-F1
#
_entry.id   AF-A0A094XAQ9-F1
#
_cell.length_a   1.000
_cell.length_b   1.000
_cell.length_c   1.000
_cell.angle_alpha   90.00
_cell.angle_beta   90.00
_cell.angle_gamma   90.00
#
_symmetry.space_group_name_H-M   'P 1'
#
loop_
_entity.id
_entity.type
_entity.pdbx_description
1 polymer ?
#
loop_
_entity_poly.entity_id
_entity_poly.type
_entity_poly.pdbx_seq_one_letter_code
_entity_poly.pdbx_strand_id
1 'polypeptide(L)'
;MINFYIASSFANKGIVQKISRQLKQLGFIHTYDWTQNERVASYEQLRKIGEEEMKAVKRADFLVVLLPGGKGSHIELGIALGAEVPVYLYASDDRHNDFDKTSTFYHLKEVKQVIGTEADLINTILFDFPIKGEVEI
;
A
#
# COMPACT_ATOMS: atom_id res chain seq x y z
N MET A 1 -16.84 -6.12 1.82
CA MET A 1 -15.89 -5.32 2.62
C MET A 1 -14.65 -5.16 1.77
N ILE A 2 -14.04 -3.98 1.77
CA ILE A 2 -12.94 -3.66 0.83
C ILE A 2 -11.61 -3.87 1.54
N ASN A 3 -10.76 -4.71 0.95
CA ASN A 3 -9.49 -5.16 1.47
C ASN A 3 -8.35 -4.30 0.93
N PHE A 4 -7.37 -3.98 1.78
CA PHE A 4 -6.20 -3.22 1.37
C PHE A 4 -4.92 -3.81 1.95
N TYR A 5 -3.80 -3.49 1.30
CA TYR A 5 -2.45 -3.73 1.81
C TYR A 5 -1.63 -2.44 1.71
N ILE A 6 -0.72 -2.20 2.66
CA ILE A 6 0.21 -1.06 2.60
C ILE A 6 1.66 -1.56 2.58
N ALA A 7 2.32 -1.40 1.45
CA ALA A 7 3.73 -1.69 1.25
C ALA A 7 4.58 -0.44 1.52
N SER A 8 5.66 -0.56 2.30
CA SER A 8 6.65 0.53 2.44
C SER A 8 7.97 0.04 3.04
N SER A 9 8.87 0.97 3.36
CA SER A 9 10.08 0.71 4.13
C SER A 9 9.80 0.73 5.64
N PHE A 10 10.67 0.08 6.43
CA PHE A 10 10.60 0.13 7.90
C PHE A 10 10.68 1.55 8.47
N ALA A 11 11.34 2.48 7.77
CA ALA A 11 11.41 3.88 8.16
C ALA A 11 10.02 4.56 8.20
N ASN A 12 9.09 4.07 7.39
CA ASN A 12 7.72 4.60 7.29
C ASN A 12 6.72 3.86 8.19
N LYS A 13 7.17 2.98 9.10
CA LYS A 13 6.30 2.17 9.97
C LYS A 13 5.22 2.99 10.68
N GLY A 14 5.57 4.17 11.20
CA GLY A 14 4.61 5.06 11.87
C GLY A 14 3.53 5.60 10.93
N ILE A 15 3.89 5.97 9.70
CA ILE A 15 2.95 6.46 8.68
C ILE A 15 2.02 5.33 8.24
N VAL A 16 2.56 4.12 8.01
CA VAL A 16 1.76 2.93 7.68
C VAL A 16 0.72 2.65 8.76
N GLN A 17 1.11 2.70 10.04
CA GLN A 17 0.19 2.47 11.16
C GLN A 17 -0.90 3.57 11.28
N LYS A 18 -0.56 4.81 10.94
CA LYS A 18 -1.50 5.93 10.95
C LYS A 18 -2.55 5.76 9.83
N ILE A 19 -2.10 5.57 8.59
CA ILE A 19 -2.97 5.37 7.42
C ILE A 19 -3.82 4.11 7.60
N SER A 20 -3.22 2.98 8.01
CA SER A 20 -3.97 1.73 8.19
C SER A 20 -5.06 1.87 9.26
N ARG A 21 -4.81 2.63 10.33
CA ARG A 21 -5.83 2.91 11.35
C ARG A 21 -6.99 3.73 10.79
N GLN A 22 -6.71 4.77 10.01
CA GLN A 22 -7.74 5.59 9.37
C GLN A 22 -8.59 4.75 8.40
N LEU A 23 -7.96 3.97 7.52
CA LEU A 23 -8.67 3.09 6.60
C LEU A 23 -9.52 2.04 7.36
N LYS A 24 -8.98 1.44 8.43
CA LYS A 24 -9.76 0.52 9.29
C LYS A 24 -10.96 1.19 9.94
N GLN A 25 -10.82 2.44 10.41
CA GLN A 25 -11.93 3.22 10.99
C GLN A 25 -13.04 3.52 9.97
N LEU A 26 -12.66 3.68 8.70
CA LEU A 26 -13.61 3.88 7.61
C LEU A 26 -14.35 2.58 7.22
N GLY A 27 -13.87 1.41 7.64
CA GLY A 27 -14.50 0.11 7.35
C GLY A 27 -13.74 -0.77 6.35
N PHE A 28 -12.54 -0.35 5.94
CA PHE A 28 -11.65 -1.18 5.14
C PHE A 28 -10.94 -2.25 5.99
N ILE A 29 -10.51 -3.34 5.35
CA ILE A 29 -9.83 -4.47 6.01
C ILE A 29 -8.37 -4.52 5.59
N HIS A 30 -7.46 -4.46 6.55
CA HIS A 30 -6.04 -4.64 6.29
C HIS A 30 -5.74 -6.14 6.13
N THR A 31 -5.34 -6.58 4.94
CA THR A 31 -5.15 -8.02 4.66
C THR A 31 -4.00 -8.65 5.44
N TYR A 32 -2.99 -7.84 5.78
CA TYR A 32 -1.88 -8.21 6.66
C TYR A 32 -1.15 -6.95 7.13
N ASP A 33 -0.83 -6.89 8.43
CA ASP A 33 -0.13 -5.75 9.03
C ASP A 33 1.31 -6.11 9.37
N TRP A 34 2.21 -6.01 8.40
CA TRP A 34 3.64 -6.32 8.58
C TRP A 34 4.30 -5.45 9.64
N THR A 35 3.70 -4.30 10.01
CA THR A 35 4.22 -3.46 11.08
C THR A 35 4.17 -4.14 12.45
N GLN A 36 3.37 -5.20 12.60
CA GLN A 36 3.30 -6.01 13.81
C GLN A 36 4.36 -7.11 13.87
N ASN A 37 5.11 -7.31 12.79
CA ASN A 37 6.15 -8.35 12.77
C ASN A 37 7.27 -8.02 13.76
N GLU A 38 7.58 -9.01 14.58
CA GLU A 38 8.72 -8.98 15.50
C GLU A 38 10.02 -9.34 14.77
N ARG A 39 11.13 -9.24 15.50
CA ARG A 39 12.44 -9.57 14.96
C ARG A 39 12.50 -11.08 14.67
N VAL A 40 12.62 -11.42 13.40
CA VAL A 40 12.77 -12.80 12.92
C VAL A 40 14.11 -13.39 13.32
N ALA A 41 14.12 -14.67 13.69
CA ALA A 41 15.29 -15.42 14.15
C ALA A 41 15.60 -16.66 13.30
N SER A 42 14.78 -17.00 12.29
CA SER A 42 15.00 -18.16 11.42
C SER A 42 14.57 -17.94 9.96
N TYR A 43 15.15 -18.73 9.06
CA TYR A 43 14.74 -18.76 7.64
C TYR A 43 13.31 -19.25 7.45
N GLU A 44 12.82 -20.13 8.32
CA GLU A 44 11.43 -20.61 8.27
C GLU A 44 10.45 -19.49 8.59
N GLN A 45 10.76 -18.64 9.57
CA GLN A 45 9.96 -17.45 9.88
C GLN A 45 9.98 -16.45 8.72
N LEU A 46 11.15 -16.22 8.11
CA LEU A 46 11.26 -15.38 6.92
C LEU A 46 10.38 -15.89 5.77
N ARG A 47 10.41 -17.20 5.49
CA ARG A 47 9.58 -17.83 4.46
C ARG A 47 8.09 -17.65 4.77
N LYS A 48 7.69 -17.91 6.01
CA LYS A 48 6.29 -17.77 6.43
C LYS A 48 5.78 -16.34 6.25
N ILE A 49 6.54 -15.34 6.68
CA ILE A 49 6.19 -13.93 6.51
C ILE A 49 6.06 -13.58 5.02
N GLY A 50 7.04 -13.96 4.20
CA GLY A 50 6.96 -13.70 2.76
C GLY A 50 5.76 -14.36 2.08
N GLU A 51 5.37 -15.57 2.51
CA GLU A 51 4.15 -16.23 2.02
C GLU A 51 2.88 -15.49 2.46
N GLU A 52 2.83 -14.99 3.70
CA GLU A 52 1.71 -14.21 4.23
C GLU A 52 1.57 -12.87 3.51
N GLU A 53 2.67 -12.13 3.32
CA GLU A 53 2.72 -10.86 2.59
C GLU A 53 2.27 -11.06 1.14
N MET A 54 2.82 -12.04 0.42
CA MET A 54 2.41 -12.34 -0.96
C MET A 54 0.91 -12.67 -1.04
N LYS A 55 0.38 -13.51 -0.15
CA LYS A 55 -1.05 -13.86 -0.12
C LYS A 55 -1.92 -12.65 0.25
N ALA A 56 -1.41 -11.74 1.08
CA ALA A 56 -2.14 -10.55 1.51
C ALA A 56 -2.24 -9.52 0.39
N VAL A 57 -1.16 -9.29 -0.36
CA VAL A 57 -1.15 -8.43 -1.56
C VAL A 57 -2.15 -8.96 -2.59
N LYS A 58 -2.11 -10.26 -2.91
CA LYS A 58 -3.01 -10.87 -3.91
C LYS A 58 -4.49 -10.87 -3.53
N ARG A 59 -4.82 -10.74 -2.24
CA ARG A 59 -6.21 -10.70 -1.73
C ARG A 59 -6.74 -9.28 -1.52
N ALA A 60 -5.89 -8.27 -1.68
CA ALA A 60 -6.30 -6.89 -1.51
C ALA A 60 -7.09 -6.43 -2.74
N ASP A 61 -8.10 -5.61 -2.51
CA ASP A 61 -8.83 -4.91 -3.59
C ASP A 61 -8.01 -3.72 -4.11
N PHE A 62 -7.08 -3.19 -3.30
CA PHE A 62 -6.06 -2.25 -3.72
C PHE A 62 -4.78 -2.33 -2.87
N LEU A 63 -3.66 -1.94 -3.47
CA LEU A 63 -2.37 -1.79 -2.81
C LEU A 63 -2.04 -0.30 -2.63
N VAL A 64 -1.51 0.09 -1.47
CA VAL A 64 -0.85 1.37 -1.27
C VAL A 64 0.65 1.13 -1.16
N VAL A 65 1.46 1.84 -1.94
CA VAL A 65 2.93 1.86 -1.83
C VAL A 65 3.35 3.23 -1.33
N LEU A 66 3.91 3.33 -0.12
CA LEU A 66 4.43 4.61 0.39
C LEU A 66 5.92 4.74 0.05
N LEU A 67 6.28 5.85 -0.58
CA LEU A 67 7.64 6.22 -0.92
C LEU A 67 8.26 7.17 0.13
N PRO A 68 9.57 7.07 0.40
CA PRO A 68 10.53 6.11 -0.17
C PRO A 68 10.29 4.67 0.34
N GLY A 69 10.19 3.74 -0.62
CA GLY A 69 9.94 2.32 -0.37
C GLY A 69 11.20 1.51 -0.06
N GLY A 70 11.02 0.29 0.43
CA GLY A 70 12.10 -0.68 0.64
C GLY A 70 12.22 -1.67 -0.52
N LYS A 71 13.15 -2.63 -0.44
CA LYS A 71 13.26 -3.71 -1.44
C LYS A 71 11.96 -4.54 -1.52
N GLY A 72 11.39 -4.88 -0.35
CA GLY A 72 10.14 -5.62 -0.25
C GLY A 72 8.97 -4.91 -0.94
N SER A 73 8.82 -3.60 -0.71
CA SER A 73 7.69 -2.84 -1.27
C SER A 73 7.64 -2.82 -2.80
N HIS A 74 8.80 -2.91 -3.46
CA HIS A 74 8.84 -3.00 -4.93
C HIS A 74 8.52 -4.40 -5.45
N ILE A 75 8.84 -5.45 -4.68
CA ILE A 75 8.38 -6.82 -4.98
C ILE A 75 6.86 -6.89 -4.81
N GLU A 76 6.32 -6.30 -3.74
CA GLU A 76 4.88 -6.24 -3.48
C GLU A 76 4.14 -5.45 -4.57
N LEU A 77 4.70 -4.33 -5.04
CA LEU A 77 4.23 -3.60 -6.22
C LEU A 77 4.16 -4.53 -7.45
N GLY A 78 5.24 -5.26 -7.74
CA GLY A 78 5.27 -6.20 -8.86
C GLY A 78 4.24 -7.33 -8.73
N ILE A 79 4.02 -7.86 -7.52
CA ILE A 79 2.99 -8.87 -7.24
C ILE A 79 1.59 -8.30 -7.49
N ALA A 80 1.30 -7.09 -7.02
CA ALA A 80 0.01 -6.44 -7.22
C ALA A 80 -0.28 -6.22 -8.71
N LEU A 81 0.68 -5.67 -9.45
CA LEU A 81 0.55 -5.47 -10.90
C LEU A 81 0.32 -6.80 -11.64
N GLY A 82 1.08 -7.84 -11.29
CA GLY A 82 0.91 -9.18 -11.88
C GLY A 82 -0.38 -9.88 -11.48
N ALA A 83 -1.05 -9.44 -10.42
CA ALA A 83 -2.34 -9.93 -9.95
C ALA A 83 -3.50 -8.99 -10.30
N GLU A 84 -3.26 -7.96 -11.12
CA GLU A 84 -4.25 -6.94 -11.52
C GLU A 84 -4.88 -6.19 -10.34
N VAL A 85 -4.15 -6.06 -9.23
CA VAL A 85 -4.55 -5.27 -8.07
C VAL A 85 -4.16 -3.80 -8.32
N PRO A 86 -5.11 -2.85 -8.32
CA PRO A 86 -4.81 -1.44 -8.54
C PRO A 86 -3.90 -0.88 -7.44
N VAL A 87 -3.02 0.03 -7.82
CA VAL A 87 -1.98 0.55 -6.91
C VAL A 87 -2.10 2.05 -6.75
N TYR A 88 -2.06 2.51 -5.50
CA TYR A 88 -1.81 3.90 -5.14
C TYR A 88 -0.35 4.07 -4.74
N LEU A 89 0.40 4.80 -5.56
CA LEU A 89 1.79 5.14 -5.27
C LEU A 89 1.84 6.50 -4.59
N TYR A 90 2.06 6.52 -3.28
CA TYR A 90 2.03 7.74 -2.48
C TYR A 90 3.43 8.27 -2.18
N ALA A 91 3.62 9.57 -2.35
CA ALA A 91 4.80 10.30 -1.89
C ALA A 91 4.42 11.69 -1.38
N SER A 92 5.19 12.23 -0.42
CA SER A 92 4.99 13.59 0.08
C SER A 92 5.41 14.69 -0.91
N ASP A 93 6.23 14.32 -1.90
CA ASP A 93 6.78 15.21 -2.91
C ASP A 93 7.08 14.44 -4.20
N ASP A 94 7.35 15.19 -5.26
CA ASP A 94 7.46 14.66 -6.62
C ASP A 94 8.89 14.19 -6.99
N ARG A 95 9.81 14.09 -6.03
CA ARG A 95 11.23 13.76 -6.32
C ARG A 95 11.41 12.38 -6.95
N HIS A 96 10.43 11.51 -6.81
CA HIS A 96 10.45 10.13 -7.33
C HIS A 96 10.08 10.06 -8.82
N ASN A 97 9.58 11.16 -9.39
CA ASN A 97 9.29 11.32 -10.83
C ASN A 97 10.40 12.04 -11.60
N ASP A 98 11.58 12.25 -10.99
CA ASP A 98 12.77 12.64 -11.73
C ASP A 98 13.01 11.61 -12.86
N PHE A 99 13.04 12.07 -14.11
CA PHE A 99 12.97 11.23 -15.30
C PHE A 99 14.06 10.14 -15.32
N ASP A 100 15.25 10.45 -14.81
CA ASP A 100 16.38 9.52 -14.79
C ASP A 100 16.33 8.51 -13.63
N LYS A 101 15.43 8.73 -12.66
CA LYS A 101 15.35 7.94 -11.41
C LYS A 101 14.02 7.26 -11.20
N THR A 102 12.98 7.68 -11.90
CA THR A 102 11.66 7.09 -11.81
C THR A 102 11.67 5.66 -12.34
N SER A 103 10.83 4.81 -11.74
CA SER A 103 10.61 3.46 -12.24
C SER A 103 9.59 3.50 -13.37
N THR A 104 9.86 2.82 -14.48
CA THR A 104 8.88 2.67 -15.58
C THR A 104 7.55 2.11 -15.08
N PHE A 105 7.56 1.24 -14.07
CA PHE A 105 6.36 0.65 -13.47
C PHE A 105 5.48 1.67 -12.73
N TYR A 106 6.02 2.82 -12.31
CA TYR A 106 5.23 3.88 -11.66
C TYR A 106 4.30 4.63 -12.63
N HIS A 107 4.50 4.45 -13.93
CA HIS A 107 3.77 5.14 -15.00
C HIS A 107 2.74 4.23 -15.72
N LEU A 108 2.53 3.01 -15.22
CA LEU A 108 1.47 2.14 -15.72
C LEU A 108 0.09 2.70 -15.36
N LYS A 109 -0.92 2.43 -16.20
CA LYS A 109 -2.29 2.94 -16.00
C LYS A 109 -2.95 2.44 -14.72
N GLU A 110 -2.51 1.27 -14.24
CA GLU A 110 -2.95 0.63 -13.00
C GLU A 110 -2.33 1.27 -11.75
N VAL A 111 -1.32 2.12 -11.92
CA VAL A 111 -0.65 2.84 -10.84
C VAL A 111 -1.14 4.29 -10.83
N LYS A 112 -1.98 4.60 -9.84
CA LYS A 112 -2.39 5.97 -9.55
C LYS A 112 -1.39 6.60 -8.59
N GLN A 113 -0.64 7.59 -9.07
CA GLN A 113 0.26 8.35 -8.21
C GLN A 113 -0.51 9.39 -7.40
N VAL A 114 -0.19 9.48 -6.11
CA VAL A 114 -0.74 10.50 -5.20
C VAL A 114 0.42 11.24 -4.56
N ILE A 115 0.67 12.46 -5.04
CA ILE A 115 1.72 13.33 -4.53
C ILE A 115 1.07 14.41 -3.65
N GLY A 116 1.44 14.44 -2.37
CA GLY A 116 0.88 15.42 -1.43
C GLY A 116 0.75 14.87 -0.01
N THR A 117 -0.39 15.11 0.61
CA THR A 117 -0.64 14.75 2.01
C THR A 117 -1.28 13.38 2.15
N GLU A 118 -1.20 12.80 3.35
CA GLU A 118 -1.92 11.56 3.67
C GLU A 118 -3.44 11.71 3.47
N ALA A 119 -3.99 12.92 3.65
CA ALA A 119 -5.39 13.19 3.40
C ALA A 119 -5.75 13.08 1.91
N ASP A 120 -4.86 13.54 1.02
CA ASP A 120 -5.05 13.40 -0.43
C ASP A 120 -5.11 11.93 -0.84
N LEU A 121 -4.26 11.09 -0.24
CA LEU A 121 -4.28 9.64 -0.43
C LEU A 121 -5.61 9.02 0.02
N ILE A 122 -6.04 9.31 1.26
CA ILE A 122 -7.30 8.77 1.80
C ILE A 122 -8.50 9.22 0.95
N ASN A 123 -8.55 10.50 0.56
CA ASN A 123 -9.62 11.03 -0.26
C ASN A 123 -9.67 10.37 -1.65
N THR A 124 -8.51 10.14 -2.25
CA THR A 124 -8.41 9.44 -3.55
C THR A 124 -8.93 8.00 -3.42
N ILE A 125 -8.52 7.28 -2.37
CA ILE A 125 -9.02 5.92 -2.10
C ILE A 125 -10.53 5.91 -1.90
N LEU A 126 -11.08 6.85 -1.13
CA LEU A 126 -12.52 6.93 -0.87
C LEU A 126 -13.34 7.28 -2.11
N PHE A 127 -12.78 8.08 -3.02
CA PHE A 127 -13.41 8.37 -4.30
C PHE A 127 -13.56 7.10 -5.16
N ASP A 128 -12.51 6.29 -5.25
CA ASP A 128 -12.51 5.06 -6.06
C ASP A 128 -13.23 3.89 -5.36
N PHE A 129 -13.20 3.85 -4.02
CA PHE A 129 -13.77 2.80 -3.18
C PHE A 129 -14.73 3.39 -2.14
N PRO A 130 -15.90 3.92 -2.57
CA PRO A 130 -16.84 4.55 -1.66
C PRO A 130 -17.44 3.51 -0.70
N ILE A 131 -17.43 3.85 0.59
CA ILE A 131 -18.07 3.02 1.60
C ILE A 131 -19.53 3.43 1.69
N LYS A 132 -20.44 2.49 1.37
CA LYS A 132 -21.89 2.71 1.47
C LYS A 132 -22.23 2.94 2.95
N GLY A 133 -22.51 4.19 3.33
CA GLY A 133 -22.77 4.53 4.73
C GLY A 133 -23.20 5.96 5.05
N GLU A 134 -22.79 7.00 4.32
CA GLU A 134 -23.21 8.39 4.61
C GLU A 134 -23.23 9.25 3.33
N VAL A 135 -24.31 9.13 2.55
CA VAL A 135 -24.85 10.27 1.79
C VAL A 135 -26.37 10.13 1.79
N GLU A 136 -27.00 10.53 2.89
CA GLU A 136 -28.30 11.19 2.79
C GLU A 136 -28.01 12.68 2.90
N ILE A 137 -28.11 13.38 1.78
CA ILE A 137 -28.36 14.83 1.73
C ILE A 137 -29.50 15.03 0.74
#